data_AF-X1TNI6-F1
#
_entry.id   AF-X1TNI6-F1
#
_cell.length_a   1.000
_cell.length_b   1.000
_cell.length_c   1.000
_cell.angle_alpha   90.00
_cell.angle_beta   90.00
_cell.angle_gamma   90.00
#
_symmetry.space_group_name_H-M   'P 1'
#
loop_
_entity.id
_entity.type
_entity.pdbx_description
1 polymer ?
#
loop_
_entity_poly.entity_id
_entity_poly.type
_entity_poly.pdbx_seq_one_letter_code
_entity_poly.pdbx_strand_id
1 'polypeptide(L)' 'ESVKQVRPDGWRGVKAREQVIKAALYGVLQDVDEVERIFLIIKAQREY' A
#
# COMPACT_ATOMS: atom_id res chain seq x y z
N GLU A 1 -15.92 -4.12 1.16
CA GLU A 1 -15.50 -4.38 -0.24
C GLU A 1 -14.47 -3.40 -0.82
N SER A 2 -13.68 -2.65 -0.02
CA SER A 2 -13.08 -1.41 -0.55
C SER A 2 -11.57 -1.44 -0.87
N VAL A 3 -10.81 -2.46 -0.44
CA VAL A 3 -9.33 -2.48 -0.61
C VAL A 3 -8.88 -3.26 -1.86
N LYS A 4 -9.68 -4.22 -2.32
CA LYS A 4 -9.34 -5.06 -3.48
C LYS A 4 -9.43 -4.32 -4.83
N GLN A 5 -10.27 -3.29 -4.94
CA GLN A 5 -10.42 -2.51 -6.18
C GLN A 5 -9.29 -1.49 -6.40
N VAL A 6 -8.59 -1.08 -5.33
CA VAL A 6 -7.53 -0.06 -5.37
C VAL A 6 -6.14 -0.67 -5.58
N ARG A 7 -6.04 -2.00 -5.60
CA ARG A 7 -4.84 -2.72 -6.05
C ARG A 7 -5.08 -3.24 -7.47
N PRO A 8 -4.97 -2.38 -8.51
CA PRO A 8 -4.83 -2.90 -9.85
C PRO A 8 -3.57 -3.77 -9.84
N ASP A 9 -3.68 -4.99 -10.33
CA ASP A 9 -2.53 -5.86 -10.56
C ASP A 9 -1.37 -5.05 -11.17
N GLY A 10 -0.18 -5.17 -10.58
CA GLY A 10 1.00 -4.40 -11.01
C GLY A 10 1.16 -2.99 -10.41
N TRP A 11 0.61 -2.70 -9.22
CA TRP A 11 0.97 -1.46 -8.51
C TRP A 11 2.43 -1.44 -8.02
N ARG A 12 3.04 -2.61 -7.81
CA ARG A 12 4.44 -2.76 -7.40
C ARG A 12 5.35 -2.25 -8.53
N GLY A 13 6.23 -1.29 -8.22
CA GLY A 13 7.12 -0.67 -9.20
C GLY A 13 6.56 0.57 -9.90
N VAL A 14 5.29 0.93 -9.65
CA VAL A 14 4.68 2.16 -10.17
C VAL A 14 4.56 3.18 -9.04
N LYS A 15 5.48 4.16 -9.00
CA LYS A 15 5.57 5.16 -7.91
C LYS A 15 4.23 5.87 -7.62
N ALA A 16 3.46 6.22 -8.65
CA ALA A 16 2.16 6.86 -8.46
C ALA A 16 1.15 5.95 -7.74
N ARG A 17 1.10 4.67 -8.08
CA ARG A 17 0.19 3.69 -7.44
C ARG A 17 0.67 3.33 -6.04
N GLU A 18 1.98 3.25 -5.83
CA GLU A 18 2.58 3.07 -4.50
C GLU A 18 2.19 4.22 -3.55
N GLN A 19 2.20 5.47 -4.03
CA GLN A 19 1.79 6.64 -3.25
C GLN A 19 0.30 6.64 -2.89
N VAL A 20 -0.58 6.19 -3.80
CA VAL A 20 -2.02 6.05 -3.51
C VAL A 20 -2.26 5.07 -2.36
N ILE A 21 -1.52 3.96 -2.32
CA ILE A 21 -1.62 2.98 -1.23
C ILE A 21 -1.08 3.55 0.08
N LYS A 22 0.06 4.26 0.05
CA LYS A 22 0.61 4.95 1.23
C LYS A 22 -0.34 6.01 1.78
N ALA A 23 -0.98 6.80 0.92
CA ALA A 23 -1.96 7.80 1.31
C ALA A 23 -3.20 7.15 1.97
N ALA A 24 -3.68 6.04 1.42
CA ALA A 24 -4.79 5.29 2.01
C ALA A 24 -4.42 4.70 3.38
N LEU A 25 -3.20 4.16 3.54
CA LEU A 25 -2.69 3.67 4.82
C LEU A 25 -2.54 4.81 5.83
N TYR A 26 -2.04 5.97 5.40
CA TYR A 26 -1.88 7.14 6.26
C TYR A 26 -3.22 7.69 6.74
N GLY A 27 -4.27 7.64 5.90
CA GLY A 27 -5.62 8.00 6.33
C GLY A 27 -6.18 7.13 7.45
N VAL A 28 -5.62 5.94 7.69
CA VAL A 28 -6.03 5.01 8.76
C VAL A 28 -5.10 5.09 9.96
N LEU A 29 -3.79 5.05 9.74
CA LEU A 29 -2.79 4.98 10.80
C LEU A 29 -2.41 6.37 11.33
N GLN A 30 -2.46 7.38 10.47
CA GLN A 30 -1.98 8.76 10.72
C GLN A 30 -0.51 8.85 11.15
N ASP A 31 0.25 7.76 11.01
CA ASP A 31 1.67 7.66 11.34
C ASP A 31 2.46 7.26 10.10
N VAL A 32 3.48 8.05 9.76
CA VAL A 32 4.28 7.85 8.54
C VAL A 32 5.21 6.64 8.66
N ASP A 33 5.77 6.39 9.86
CA ASP A 33 6.67 5.28 10.12
C ASP A 33 5.92 3.94 10.05
N GLU A 34 4.71 3.88 10.63
CA GLU A 34 3.85 2.70 10.52
C GLU A 34 3.40 2.44 9.08
N VAL A 35 3.09 3.50 8.33
CA VAL A 35 2.73 3.40 6.90
C VAL A 35 3.86 2.78 6.10
N GLU A 36 5.09 3.27 6.24
CA GLU A 36 6.25 2.72 5.52
C GLU A 36 6.52 1.27 5.92
N ARG A 37 6.45 0.95 7.22
CA ARG A 37 6.63 -0.41 7.73
C ARG A 37 5.62 -1.40 7.14
N ILE A 38 4.33 -1.07 7.19
CA ILE A 38 3.25 -1.92 6.68
C ILE A 38 3.31 -1.99 5.14
N PHE A 39 3.61 -0.87 4.48
CA PHE A 39 3.77 -0.83 3.04
C PHE A 39 4.89 -1.76 2.55
N LEU A 40 6.04 -1.80 3.24
CA LEU A 40 7.14 -2.71 2.92
C LEU A 40 6.73 -4.18 3.10
N ILE A 41 5.99 -4.51 4.16
CA ILE A 41 5.47 -5.87 4.38
C ILE A 41 4.52 -6.29 3.24
N ILE A 42 3.59 -5.41 2.87
CA ILE A 42 2.64 -5.62 1.76
C ILE A 42 3.38 -5.76 0.42
N LYS A 43 4.43 -4.96 0.21
CA LYS A 43 5.25 -5.00 -1.01
C LYS A 43 6.04 -6.30 -1.10
N ALA A 44 6.56 -6.80 0.03
CA ALA A 44 7.34 -8.02 0.14
C ALA A 44 6.52 -9.31 0.08
N GLN A 45 5.23 -9.30 0.47
CA GLN A 45 4.36 -10.48 0.30
C GLN A 45 4.05 -10.74 -1.19
N ARG A 46 4.85 -11.60 -1.82
CA ARG A 46 4.49 -12.36 -3.02
C ARG A 46 3.86 -13.67 -2.57
N GLU A 47 2.56 -13.82 -2.80
CA GLU A 47 1.81 -15.09 -2.68
C GLU A 47 1.80 -15.75 -1.29
N TYR A 48 0.62 -15.68 -0.66
CA TYR A 48 0.08 -16.83 0.06
C TYR A 48 -1.15 -17.31 -0.71
#